data_AF-A0A935DCF4-F1
#
_entry.id   AF-A0A935DCF4-F1
#
_cell.length_a   1.000
_cell.length_b   1.000
_cell.length_c   1.000
_cell.angle_alpha   90.00
_cell.angle_beta   90.00
_cell.angle_gamma   90.00
#
_symmetry.space_group_name_H-M   'P 1'
#
loop_
_entity.id
_entity.type
_entity.pdbx_description
1 polymer ?
#
loop_
_entity_poly.entity_id
_entity_poly.type
_entity_poly.pdbx_seq_one_letter_code
_entity_poly.pdbx_strand_id
1 'polypeptide(L)'
;MKPLIDRSFRTRPERASTGIGGSSMGGLLALYAMIQEAGTFGAAWVLSPALWYAGGAIYDWIATQPGPVGQLWLDTGVKEGDDQLDEVRQMRDLLVTRGWKLNQGLHYLEDPDGDHDEASWGRRVDEQWTRLVGMLK
;
A
#
# COMPACT_ATOMS: atom_id res chain seq x y z
N MET A 1 -13.28 0.94 14.68
CA MET A 1 -12.70 -0.41 14.89
C MET A 1 -11.41 -0.37 15.71
N LYS A 2 -10.34 0.34 15.30
CA LYS A 2 -9.02 0.33 15.99
C LYS A 2 -9.06 0.54 17.52
N PRO A 3 -9.79 1.54 18.08
CA PRO A 3 -9.85 1.71 19.54
C PRO A 3 -10.47 0.53 20.30
N LEU A 4 -11.34 -0.25 19.65
CA LEU A 4 -11.89 -1.47 20.24
C LEU A 4 -10.82 -2.56 20.31
N ILE A 5 -10.06 -2.76 19.22
CA ILE A 5 -8.99 -3.75 19.15
C ILE A 5 -7.88 -3.43 20.16
N ASP A 6 -7.43 -2.18 20.21
CA ASP A 6 -6.35 -1.76 21.12
C ASP A 6 -6.70 -1.90 22.61
N ARG A 7 -8.00 -1.84 22.95
CA ARG A 7 -8.46 -2.11 24.34
C ARG A 7 -8.67 -3.60 24.62
N SER A 8 -8.98 -4.39 23.59
CA SER A 8 -9.37 -5.80 23.75
C SER A 8 -8.19 -6.75 23.68
N PHE A 9 -7.09 -6.31 23.06
CA PHE A 9 -5.88 -7.11 22.85
C PHE A 9 -4.63 -6.31 23.23
N ARG A 10 -3.53 -7.00 23.52
CA ARG A 10 -2.22 -6.39 23.78
C ARG A 10 -1.58 -5.95 22.47
N THR A 11 -2.04 -4.85 21.91
CA THR A 11 -1.45 -4.22 20.71
C THR A 11 -0.40 -3.18 21.11
N ARG A 12 0.40 -2.75 20.12
CA ARG A 12 1.19 -1.52 20.18
C ARG A 12 0.40 -0.45 19.42
N PRO A 13 -0.33 0.45 20.10
CA PRO A 13 -1.31 1.32 19.46
C PRO A 13 -0.65 2.47 18.68
N GLU A 14 0.65 2.68 18.85
CA GLU A 14 1.41 3.73 18.19
C GLU A 14 1.38 3.54 16.67
N ARG A 15 1.34 4.66 15.93
CA ARG A 15 1.30 4.61 14.46
C ARG A 15 2.48 3.83 13.87
N ALA A 16 3.66 3.93 14.50
CA ALA A 16 4.87 3.24 14.05
C ALA A 16 4.73 1.71 14.09
N SER A 17 3.79 1.21 14.88
CA SER A 17 3.46 -0.21 15.00
C SER A 17 2.09 -0.55 14.41
N THR A 18 1.44 0.39 13.72
CA THR A 18 0.12 0.19 13.09
C THR A 18 0.24 0.27 11.57
N GLY A 19 -0.09 -0.83 10.89
CA GLY A 19 -0.20 -0.89 9.44
C GLY A 19 -1.64 -1.10 8.97
N ILE A 20 -1.89 -0.80 7.70
CA ILE A 20 -3.13 -1.13 6.99
C ILE A 20 -2.79 -1.83 5.67
N GLY A 21 -3.61 -2.74 5.18
CA GLY A 21 -3.34 -3.36 3.90
C GLY A 21 -4.55 -3.99 3.26
N GLY A 22 -4.45 -4.22 1.97
CA GLY A 22 -5.47 -4.89 1.18
C GLY A 22 -5.05 -5.07 -0.27
N SER A 23 -5.82 -5.88 -0.99
CA SER A 23 -5.69 -6.09 -2.42
C SER A 23 -6.80 -5.38 -3.21
N SER A 24 -6.59 -5.10 -4.49
CA SER A 24 -7.62 -4.55 -5.39
C SER A 24 -8.25 -3.27 -4.80
N MET A 25 -9.58 -3.25 -4.61
CA MET A 25 -10.27 -2.15 -3.93
C MET A 25 -9.75 -1.90 -2.50
N GLY A 26 -9.42 -2.97 -1.77
CA GLY A 26 -8.81 -2.86 -0.44
C GLY A 26 -7.42 -2.23 -0.49
N GLY A 27 -6.65 -2.47 -1.56
CA GLY A 27 -5.36 -1.82 -1.79
C GLY A 27 -5.51 -0.32 -2.03
N LEU A 28 -6.47 0.07 -2.88
CA LEU A 28 -6.82 1.49 -3.07
C LEU A 28 -7.19 2.17 -1.75
N LEU A 29 -8.07 1.53 -0.97
CA LEU A 29 -8.52 2.08 0.32
C LEU A 29 -7.37 2.13 1.36
N ALA A 30 -6.46 1.15 1.35
CA ALA A 30 -5.29 1.16 2.22
C ALA A 30 -4.34 2.32 1.89
N LEU A 31 -4.08 2.57 0.60
CA LEU A 31 -3.28 3.70 0.14
C LEU A 31 -3.89 5.03 0.59
N TYR A 32 -5.19 5.21 0.32
CA TYR A 32 -5.94 6.40 0.73
C TYR A 32 -5.89 6.60 2.24
N ALA A 33 -6.24 5.56 3.01
CA ALA A 33 -6.30 5.63 4.47
C ALA A 33 -4.95 5.92 5.11
N MET A 34 -3.84 5.37 4.58
CA MET A 34 -2.51 5.68 5.11
C MET A 34 -2.17 7.16 5.02
N ILE A 35 -2.51 7.79 3.89
CA ILE A 35 -2.18 9.21 3.65
C ILE A 35 -3.16 10.10 4.42
N GLN A 36 -4.45 9.83 4.31
CA GLN A 36 -5.51 10.60 4.98
C GLN A 36 -5.41 10.52 6.51
N GLU A 37 -5.10 9.34 7.03
CA GLU A 37 -5.00 9.04 8.47
C GLU A 37 -3.54 8.76 8.88
N ALA A 38 -2.60 9.57 8.38
CA ALA A 38 -1.17 9.43 8.66
C ALA A 38 -0.82 9.53 10.16
N GLY A 39 -1.69 10.11 10.99
CA GLY A 39 -1.58 10.09 12.45
C GLY A 39 -1.79 8.69 13.06
N THR A 40 -2.49 7.81 12.34
CA THR A 40 -2.89 6.47 12.79
C THR A 40 -2.05 5.37 12.14
N PHE A 41 -1.80 5.43 10.83
CA PHE A 41 -1.11 4.38 10.09
C PHE A 41 0.30 4.80 9.73
N GLY A 42 1.30 4.05 10.22
CA GLY A 42 2.71 4.25 9.89
C GLY A 42 3.20 3.42 8.71
N ALA A 43 2.44 2.39 8.32
CA ALA A 43 2.75 1.56 7.16
C ALA A 43 1.50 1.17 6.35
N ALA A 44 1.67 0.90 5.05
CA ALA A 44 0.62 0.27 4.25
C ALA A 44 1.11 -0.78 3.26
N TRP A 45 0.27 -1.78 3.02
CA TRP A 45 0.44 -2.83 2.01
C TRP A 45 -0.65 -2.73 0.96
N VAL A 46 -0.25 -2.28 -0.23
CA VAL A 46 -1.13 -1.98 -1.34
C VAL A 46 -0.84 -2.98 -2.44
N LEU A 47 -1.66 -4.03 -2.50
CA LEU A 47 -1.48 -5.15 -3.43
C LEU A 47 -2.41 -4.98 -4.62
N SER A 48 -1.89 -5.01 -5.85
CA SER A 48 -2.68 -4.94 -7.09
C SER A 48 -3.86 -3.92 -7.01
N PRO A 49 -3.60 -2.65 -6.66
CA PRO A 49 -4.68 -1.72 -6.32
C PRO A 49 -5.56 -1.37 -7.52
N ALA A 50 -6.87 -1.21 -7.28
CA ALA A 50 -7.85 -0.79 -8.29
C ALA A 50 -7.79 0.73 -8.57
N LEU A 51 -6.69 1.22 -9.14
CA LEU A 51 -6.41 2.65 -9.29
C LEU A 51 -7.30 3.33 -10.35
N TRP A 52 -7.81 2.58 -11.33
CA TRP A 52 -8.84 3.03 -12.28
C TRP A 52 -10.14 3.50 -11.65
N TYR A 53 -10.45 3.11 -10.41
CA TYR A 53 -11.73 3.40 -9.79
C TYR A 53 -12.05 4.89 -9.77
N ALA A 54 -13.33 5.23 -9.98
CA ALA A 54 -13.79 6.61 -10.11
C ALA A 54 -13.00 7.44 -11.15
N GLY A 55 -12.55 6.79 -12.25
CA GLY A 55 -11.81 7.44 -13.32
C GLY A 55 -10.41 7.89 -12.90
N GLY A 56 -9.77 7.20 -11.95
CA GLY A 56 -8.43 7.55 -11.50
C GLY A 56 -8.37 8.73 -10.54
N ALA A 57 -9.47 9.09 -9.87
CA ALA A 57 -9.52 10.25 -8.96
C ALA A 57 -8.43 10.23 -7.85
N ILE A 58 -7.92 9.05 -7.50
CA ILE A 58 -6.82 8.90 -6.53
C ILE A 58 -5.53 9.58 -6.99
N TYR A 59 -5.24 9.65 -8.29
CA TYR A 59 -4.03 10.31 -8.82
C TYR A 59 -4.05 11.80 -8.53
N ASP A 60 -5.14 12.49 -8.89
CA ASP A 60 -5.31 13.92 -8.63
C ASP A 60 -5.29 14.21 -7.13
N TRP A 61 -5.94 13.36 -6.34
CA TRP A 61 -5.92 13.52 -4.88
C TRP A 61 -4.49 13.39 -4.32
N ILE A 62 -3.75 12.32 -4.65
CA ILE A 62 -2.36 12.11 -4.17
C ILE A 62 -1.42 13.23 -4.63
N ALA A 63 -1.63 13.78 -5.83
CA ALA A 63 -0.83 14.89 -6.34
C ALA A 63 -0.87 16.12 -5.41
N THR A 64 -1.95 16.29 -4.64
CA THR A 64 -2.15 17.40 -3.69
C THR A 64 -1.74 17.08 -2.25
N GLN A 65 -1.49 15.81 -1.92
CA GLN A 65 -1.21 15.39 -0.54
C GLN A 65 0.27 15.58 -0.17
N PRO A 66 0.58 15.80 1.13
CA PRO A 66 1.96 15.78 1.62
C PRO A 66 2.53 14.35 1.59
N GLY A 67 3.84 14.24 1.37
CA GLY A 67 4.56 12.96 1.40
C GLY A 67 6.06 13.16 1.62
N PRO A 68 6.79 12.15 2.09
CA PRO A 68 6.33 10.82 2.56
C PRO A 68 5.77 10.83 3.99
N VAL A 69 4.78 9.96 4.28
CA VAL A 69 4.10 9.90 5.60
C VAL A 69 4.39 8.64 6.42
N GLY A 70 5.06 7.64 5.83
CA GLY A 70 5.41 6.39 6.48
C GLY A 70 6.09 5.40 5.54
N GLN A 71 5.86 4.10 5.75
CA GLN A 71 6.39 3.00 4.95
C GLN A 71 5.29 2.42 4.04
N LEU A 72 5.46 2.52 2.72
CA LEU A 72 4.48 2.08 1.73
C LEU A 72 5.04 0.93 0.91
N TRP A 73 4.30 -0.18 0.85
CA TRP A 73 4.50 -1.23 -0.13
C TRP A 73 3.43 -1.11 -1.21
N LEU A 74 3.86 -1.06 -2.46
CA LEU A 74 3.01 -1.00 -3.64
C LEU A 74 3.43 -2.12 -4.59
N ASP A 75 2.51 -3.02 -4.93
CA ASP A 75 2.80 -4.07 -5.90
C ASP A 75 1.69 -4.33 -6.90
N THR A 76 2.04 -5.14 -7.89
CA THR A 76 1.14 -5.69 -8.89
C THR A 76 1.70 -7.00 -9.45
N GLY A 77 0.82 -7.88 -9.92
CA GLY A 77 1.18 -9.03 -10.74
C GLY A 77 1.39 -8.63 -12.20
N VAL A 78 2.35 -9.26 -12.88
CA VAL A 78 2.62 -9.04 -14.31
C VAL A 78 1.53 -9.68 -15.19
N LYS A 79 0.89 -10.76 -14.73
CA LYS A 79 -0.17 -11.46 -15.49
C LYS A 79 -1.52 -10.74 -15.44
N GLU A 80 -1.64 -9.68 -14.63
CA GLU A 80 -2.84 -8.84 -14.57
C GLU A 80 -3.04 -7.99 -15.84
N GLY A 81 -2.00 -7.86 -16.67
CA GLY A 81 -2.05 -7.16 -17.95
C GLY A 81 -1.40 -5.78 -17.93
N ASP A 82 -1.16 -5.26 -19.14
CA ASP A 82 -0.40 -4.02 -19.35
C ASP A 82 -1.09 -2.79 -18.72
N ASP A 83 -2.42 -2.71 -18.79
CA ASP A 83 -3.19 -1.60 -18.21
C ASP A 83 -2.96 -1.49 -16.70
N GLN A 84 -3.04 -2.62 -15.97
CA GLN A 84 -2.79 -2.66 -14.52
C GLN A 84 -1.32 -2.31 -14.20
N LEU A 85 -0.37 -2.82 -14.99
CA LEU A 85 1.05 -2.51 -14.82
C LEU A 85 1.31 -1.01 -14.99
N ASP A 86 0.75 -0.40 -16.03
CA ASP A 86 0.94 1.01 -16.34
C ASP A 86 0.30 1.91 -15.27
N GLU A 87 -0.88 1.55 -14.74
CA GLU A 87 -1.49 2.25 -13.60
C GLU A 87 -0.59 2.24 -12.36
N VAL A 88 -0.10 1.06 -11.96
CA VAL A 88 0.69 0.94 -10.73
C VAL A 88 2.08 1.60 -10.92
N ARG A 89 2.66 1.55 -12.13
CA ARG A 89 3.88 2.31 -12.48
C ARG A 89 3.65 3.82 -12.43
N GLN A 90 2.55 4.31 -13.00
CA GLN A 90 2.18 5.73 -12.95
C GLN A 90 2.03 6.20 -11.49
N MET A 91 1.39 5.38 -10.64
CA MET A 91 1.24 5.70 -9.23
C MET A 91 2.58 5.71 -8.50
N ARG A 92 3.45 4.73 -8.74
CA ARG A 92 4.82 4.73 -8.21
C ARG A 92 5.54 6.03 -8.57
N ASP A 93 5.49 6.44 -9.83
CA ASP A 93 6.20 7.63 -10.32
C ASP A 93 5.60 8.90 -9.71
N LEU A 94 4.27 9.00 -9.61
CA LEU A 94 3.60 10.09 -8.89
C LEU A 94 4.09 10.17 -7.44
N LEU A 95 4.10 9.06 -6.70
CA LEU A 95 4.59 9.03 -5.32
C LEU A 95 6.05 9.50 -5.22
N VAL A 96 6.91 9.11 -6.18
CA VAL A 96 8.29 9.59 -6.25
C VAL A 96 8.34 11.12 -6.44
N THR A 97 7.51 11.69 -7.33
CA THR A 97 7.42 13.16 -7.48
C THR A 97 6.91 13.85 -6.22
N ARG A 98 6.14 13.16 -5.38
CA ARG A 98 5.70 13.62 -4.05
C ARG A 98 6.75 13.45 -2.96
N GLY A 99 7.97 13.06 -3.30
CA GLY A 99 9.12 12.97 -2.39
C GLY A 99 9.31 11.60 -1.73
N TRP A 100 8.50 10.60 -2.08
CA TRP A 100 8.75 9.23 -1.65
C TRP A 100 10.02 8.69 -2.32
N LYS A 101 10.80 7.91 -1.58
CA LYS A 101 12.06 7.32 -2.08
C LYS A 101 11.95 5.81 -2.12
N LEU A 102 12.26 5.26 -3.29
CA LEU A 102 12.36 3.82 -3.49
C LEU A 102 13.35 3.20 -2.49
N ASN A 103 12.99 2.05 -1.93
CA ASN A 103 13.78 1.29 -0.95
C ASN A 103 14.08 2.03 0.37
N GLN A 104 13.37 3.12 0.68
CA GLN A 104 13.48 3.82 1.96
C GLN A 104 12.12 4.04 2.63
N GLY A 105 11.16 4.56 1.88
CA GLY A 105 9.77 4.73 2.32
C GLY A 105 8.77 4.16 1.33
N LEU A 106 9.17 3.94 0.08
CA LEU A 106 8.36 3.28 -0.94
C LEU A 106 9.07 1.98 -1.38
N HIS A 107 8.42 0.86 -1.17
CA HIS A 107 8.79 -0.44 -1.71
C HIS A 107 7.87 -0.74 -2.89
N TYR A 108 8.47 -1.13 -4.00
CA TYR A 108 7.76 -1.40 -5.25
C TYR A 108 8.12 -2.79 -5.76
N LEU A 109 7.13 -3.57 -6.19
CA LEU A 109 7.31 -4.90 -6.77
C LEU A 109 6.38 -5.13 -7.95
N GLU A 110 6.93 -5.67 -9.04
CA GLU A 110 6.17 -6.32 -10.11
C GLU A 110 6.45 -7.81 -10.00
N ASP A 111 5.42 -8.61 -9.73
CA ASP A 111 5.55 -10.05 -9.53
C ASP A 111 5.36 -10.80 -10.85
N PRO A 112 6.41 -11.39 -11.42
CA PRO A 112 6.37 -12.00 -12.76
C PRO A 112 5.37 -13.15 -12.85
N ASP A 113 5.10 -13.81 -11.72
CA ASP A 113 4.19 -14.94 -11.65
C ASP A 113 2.80 -14.56 -11.16
N GLY A 114 2.62 -13.32 -10.71
CA GLY A 114 1.41 -12.84 -10.06
C GLY A 114 0.27 -12.52 -11.02
N ASP A 115 -0.93 -12.94 -10.63
CA ASP A 115 -2.21 -12.61 -11.26
C ASP A 115 -3.12 -11.86 -10.25
N HIS A 116 -4.34 -11.50 -10.65
CA HIS A 116 -5.33 -10.80 -9.84
C HIS A 116 -6.16 -11.78 -8.99
N ASP A 117 -5.49 -12.55 -8.13
CA ASP A 117 -6.11 -13.58 -7.29
C ASP A 117 -5.50 -13.68 -5.89
N GLU A 118 -6.24 -14.33 -4.98
CA GLU A 118 -5.84 -14.52 -3.59
C GLU A 118 -4.59 -15.38 -3.42
N ALA A 119 -4.33 -16.31 -4.34
CA ALA A 119 -3.15 -17.15 -4.30
C ALA A 119 -1.87 -16.32 -4.54
N SER A 120 -1.92 -15.42 -5.51
CA SER A 120 -0.86 -14.49 -5.86
C SER A 120 -0.61 -13.50 -4.71
N TRP A 121 -1.67 -12.88 -4.17
CA TRP A 121 -1.54 -11.97 -3.03
C TRP A 121 -1.02 -12.68 -1.78
N GLY A 122 -1.53 -13.87 -1.47
CA GLY A 122 -1.09 -14.67 -0.33
C GLY A 122 0.40 -14.98 -0.40
N ARG A 123 0.89 -15.43 -1.56
CA ARG A 123 2.32 -15.68 -1.78
C ARG A 123 3.17 -14.41 -1.56
N ARG A 124 2.75 -13.27 -2.12
CA ARG A 124 3.47 -11.99 -1.94
C ARG A 124 3.50 -11.54 -0.48
N VAL A 125 2.39 -11.69 0.24
CA VAL A 125 2.32 -11.37 1.67
C VAL A 125 3.27 -12.26 2.47
N ASP A 126 3.29 -13.57 2.21
CA ASP A 126 4.12 -14.52 2.94
C ASP A 126 5.62 -14.31 2.66
N GLU A 127 6.01 -14.20 1.39
CA GLU A 127 7.40 -13.96 0.99
C GLU A 127 7.96 -12.68 1.59
N GLN A 128 7.10 -11.67 1.75
CA GLN A 128 7.51 -10.33 2.18
C GLN A 128 7.14 -10.06 3.63
N TRP A 129 6.56 -11.02 4.36
CA TRP A 129 6.02 -10.84 5.72
C TRP A 129 7.03 -10.19 6.67
N THR A 130 8.30 -10.59 6.58
CA THR A 130 9.38 -9.99 7.37
C THR A 130 9.62 -8.52 7.04
N ARG A 131 9.48 -8.11 5.77
CA ARG A 131 9.50 -6.70 5.37
C ARG A 131 8.25 -5.99 5.83
N LEU A 132 7.07 -6.63 5.73
CA LEU A 132 5.82 -6.07 6.24
C LEU A 132 5.95 -5.75 7.73
N VAL A 133 6.29 -6.74 8.55
CA VAL A 133 6.47 -6.52 9.99
C VAL A 133 7.65 -5.61 10.29
N GLY A 134 8.74 -5.70 9.52
CA GLY A 134 9.94 -4.86 9.71
C GLY A 134 9.75 -3.38 9.36
N MET A 135 8.74 -3.03 8.56
CA MET A 135 8.33 -1.64 8.32
C MET A 135 7.71 -1.03 9.59
N LEU A 136 7.21 -1.85 10.50
CA LEU A 136 6.69 -1.43 11.79
C LEU A 136 7.80 -1.51 12.86
N LYS A 137 8.03 -0.41 13.58
CA LYS A 137 9.03 -0.33 14.66
C LYS A 137 8.37 -0.20 16.02
#